data_AF-A0A8H4UVX6-F1
#
_entry.id   AF-A0A8H4UVX6-F1
#
_cell.length_a   1.000
_cell.length_b   1.000
_cell.length_c   1.000
_cell.angle_alpha   90.00
_cell.angle_beta   90.00
_cell.angle_gamma   90.00
#
_symmetry.space_group_name_H-M   'P 1'
#
loop_
_entity.id
_entity.type
_entity.pdbx_description
1 polymer ?
#
loop_
_entity_poly.entity_id
_entity_poly.type
_entity_poly.pdbx_seq_one_letter_code
_entity_poly.pdbx_strand_id
1 'polypeptide(L)'
;MAQPSPNFESLAATISESSDAITSFLKSRNLPTPSFDENGPADIPKDPEVQGARLQLLGALTDMLHLAMGPAFYSLFSPVWVRNPSFNLRNSLSLDHSANAV
;
A
#
# COMPACT_ATOMS: atom_id res chain seq x y z
N MET A 1 22.28 2.78 -4.08
CA MET A 1 22.09 1.85 -5.21
C MET A 1 20.60 1.78 -5.48
N ALA A 2 20.14 1.96 -6.72
CA ALA A 2 18.72 1.88 -7.02
C ALA A 2 18.29 0.41 -6.90
N GLN A 3 17.40 0.11 -5.94
CA GLN A 3 16.78 -1.21 -5.88
C GLN A 3 16.04 -1.47 -7.20
N PRO A 4 16.21 -2.66 -7.80
CA PRO A 4 15.46 -3.01 -9.01
C PRO A 4 13.98 -2.83 -8.72
N SER A 5 13.30 -2.06 -9.57
CA SER A 5 11.86 -1.84 -9.46
C SER A 5 11.13 -3.18 -9.49
N PRO A 6 10.20 -3.44 -8.55
CA PRO A 6 9.49 -4.69 -8.49
C PRO A 6 8.75 -4.93 -9.81
N ASN A 7 8.91 -6.14 -10.36
CA ASN A 7 8.26 -6.60 -11.58
C ASN A 7 7.34 -7.79 -11.27
N PHE A 8 6.50 -8.18 -12.23
CA PHE A 8 5.53 -9.27 -12.04
C PHE A 8 6.16 -10.58 -11.54
N GLU A 9 7.31 -10.97 -12.09
CA GLU A 9 7.99 -12.22 -11.69
C GLU A 9 8.49 -12.15 -10.24
N SER A 10 9.15 -11.04 -9.87
CA SER A 10 9.65 -10.83 -8.50
C SER A 10 8.53 -10.71 -7.47
N LEU A 11 7.40 -10.10 -7.84
CA LEU A 11 6.23 -9.99 -6.97
C LEU A 11 5.53 -11.33 -6.82
N ALA A 12 5.38 -12.10 -7.91
CA ALA A 12 4.82 -13.45 -7.84
C ALA A 12 5.68 -14.39 -6.98
N ALA A 13 7.01 -14.30 -7.09
CA ALA A 13 7.92 -15.06 -6.23
C ALA A 13 7.73 -14.69 -4.75
N THR A 14 7.69 -13.40 -4.43
CA THR A 14 7.46 -12.90 -3.07
C THR A 14 6.10 -13.36 -2.52
N ILE A 15 5.05 -13.33 -3.35
CA ILE A 15 3.70 -13.80 -2.99
C ILE A 15 3.73 -15.29 -2.65
N SER A 16 4.38 -16.12 -3.49
CA SER A 16 4.49 -17.56 -3.26
C SER A 16 5.26 -17.85 -1.98
N GLU A 17 6.43 -17.24 -1.80
CA GLU A 17 7.29 -17.43 -0.62
C GLU A 17 6.57 -17.02 0.67
N SER A 18 5.92 -15.85 0.67
CA SER A 18 5.18 -15.36 1.83
C SER A 18 3.97 -16.26 2.16
N SER A 19 3.27 -16.76 1.13
CA SER A 19 2.13 -17.67 1.29
C SER A 19 2.57 -19.02 1.86
N ASP A 20 3.70 -19.54 1.38
CA ASP A 20 4.30 -20.78 1.87
C ASP A 20 4.79 -20.63 3.31
N ALA A 21 5.37 -19.49 3.68
CA ALA A 21 5.79 -19.21 5.05
C ALA A 21 4.60 -19.21 6.03
N ILE A 22 3.50 -18.54 5.68
CA ILE A 22 2.27 -18.52 6.49
C ILE A 22 1.71 -19.94 6.60
N THR A 23 1.59 -20.65 5.48
CA THR A 23 1.03 -22.01 5.45
C THR A 23 1.87 -22.99 6.26
N SER A 24 3.19 -22.90 6.15
CA SER A 24 4.13 -23.75 6.89
C SER A 24 4.07 -23.48 8.39
N PHE A 25 3.97 -22.21 8.80
CA PHE A 25 3.78 -21.86 10.19
C PHE A 25 2.49 -22.47 10.76
N LEU A 26 1.37 -22.30 10.05
CA LEU A 26 0.08 -22.84 10.46
C LEU A 26 0.12 -24.36 10.60
N LYS A 27 0.69 -25.06 9.61
CA LYS A 27 0.89 -26.51 9.65
C LYS A 27 1.76 -26.95 10.82
N SER A 28 2.89 -26.27 11.07
CA SER A 28 3.81 -26.60 12.16
C SER A 28 3.17 -26.49 13.55
N ARG A 29 2.20 -25.59 13.70
CA ARG A 29 1.48 -25.33 14.94
C ARG A 29 0.14 -26.07 15.02
N ASN A 30 -0.18 -26.91 14.03
CA ASN A 30 -1.48 -27.58 13.89
C ASN A 30 -2.67 -26.61 13.96
N LEU A 31 -2.49 -25.40 13.42
CA LEU A 31 -3.51 -24.38 13.39
C LEU A 31 -4.40 -24.56 12.15
N PRO A 32 -5.71 -24.25 12.26
CA PRO A 32 -6.62 -24.31 11.12
C PRO A 32 -6.17 -23.33 10.04
N THR A 33 -6.31 -23.73 8.78
CA THR A 33 -5.96 -22.87 7.64
C THR A 33 -7.07 -21.84 7.46
N PRO A 34 -6.74 -20.53 7.31
CA PRO A 34 -7.74 -19.52 7.01
C PRO A 34 -8.39 -19.83 5.66
N SER A 35 -9.73 -19.83 5.65
CA SER A 35 -10.54 -20.06 4.48
C SER A 35 -11.73 -19.11 4.49
N PHE A 36 -12.35 -18.93 3.33
CA PHE A 36 -13.61 -18.19 3.20
C PHE A 36 -14.84 -19.06 3.51
N ASP A 37 -14.63 -20.27 4.07
CA ASP A 37 -15.70 -21.16 4.52
C ASP A 37 -16.33 -20.62 5.81
N GLU A 38 -17.61 -20.93 6.02
CA GLU A 38 -18.35 -20.50 7.21
C GLU A 38 -17.70 -20.97 8.53
N ASN A 39 -17.01 -22.12 8.49
CA ASN A 39 -16.28 -22.70 9.61
C ASN A 39 -14.77 -22.37 9.61
N GLY A 40 -14.32 -21.48 8.72
CA GLY A 40 -12.93 -21.04 8.68
C GLY A 40 -12.53 -20.28 9.94
N PRO A 41 -11.26 -20.33 10.37
CA PRO A 41 -10.82 -19.54 11.52
C PRO A 41 -10.96 -18.05 11.18
N ALA A 42 -11.64 -17.31 12.07
CA ALA A 42 -11.94 -15.89 11.87
C ALA A 42 -10.68 -15.01 11.88
N ASP A 43 -9.63 -15.44 12.58
CA ASP A 43 -8.39 -14.68 12.78
C ASP A 43 -7.16 -15.45 12.31
N ILE A 44 -6.25 -14.74 11.64
CA ILE A 44 -4.87 -15.22 11.42
C ILE A 44 -4.08 -15.03 12.73
N PRO A 45 -3.22 -15.99 13.13
CA PRO A 45 -2.44 -15.90 14.37
C PRO A 45 -1.66 -14.60 14.48
N LYS A 46 -1.65 -14.00 15.67
CA LYS A 46 -0.98 -12.71 15.94
C LYS A 46 0.53 -12.83 16.16
N ASP A 47 1.08 -14.03 15.98
CA ASP A 47 2.51 -14.27 16.11
C ASP A 47 3.31 -13.39 15.15
N PRO A 48 4.39 -12.74 15.63
CA PRO A 48 5.14 -11.76 14.85
C PRO A 48 5.74 -12.35 13.56
N GLU A 49 6.11 -13.63 13.57
CA GLU A 49 6.63 -14.35 12.39
C GLU A 49 5.58 -14.46 11.28
N VAL A 50 4.34 -14.82 11.63
CA VAL A 50 3.22 -14.89 10.66
C VAL A 50 2.80 -13.51 10.21
N GLN A 51 2.74 -12.55 11.13
CA GLN A 51 2.34 -11.18 10.79
C GLN A 51 3.36 -10.51 9.88
N GLY A 52 4.65 -10.79 10.04
CA GLY A 52 5.70 -10.35 9.10
C GLY A 52 5.44 -10.87 7.67
N ALA A 53 5.28 -12.19 7.53
CA ALA A 53 4.98 -12.82 6.24
C ALA A 53 3.64 -12.32 5.65
N ARG A 54 2.63 -12.09 6.50
CA ARG A 54 1.33 -11.54 6.08
C ARG A 54 1.45 -10.12 5.55
N LEU A 55 2.21 -9.25 6.20
CA LEU A 55 2.44 -7.88 5.74
C LEU A 55 3.20 -7.86 4.41
N GLN A 56 4.21 -8.72 4.26
CA GLN A 56 4.93 -8.89 3.00
C GLN A 56 4.00 -9.37 1.88
N LEU A 57 3.17 -10.37 2.15
CA LEU A 57 2.16 -10.87 1.19
C LEU A 57 1.20 -9.76 0.75
N LEU A 58 0.65 -9.00 1.71
CA LEU A 58 -0.28 -7.90 1.41
C LEU A 58 0.40 -6.78 0.60
N GLY A 59 1.65 -6.44 0.93
CA GLY A 59 2.45 -5.49 0.17
C GLY A 59 2.64 -5.93 -1.27
N ALA A 60 3.12 -7.17 -1.48
CA ALA A 60 3.38 -7.71 -2.80
C ALA A 60 2.11 -7.85 -3.66
N LEU A 61 0.99 -8.27 -3.06
CA LEU A 61 -0.32 -8.32 -3.75
C LEU A 61 -0.79 -6.94 -4.17
N THR A 62 -0.61 -5.93 -3.30
CA THR A 62 -1.01 -4.55 -3.58
C THR A 62 -0.13 -3.94 -4.68
N ASP A 63 1.17 -4.15 -4.63
CA ASP A 63 2.10 -3.69 -5.67
C ASP A 63 1.81 -4.36 -7.01
N MET A 64 1.53 -5.67 -7.00
CA MET A 64 1.16 -6.41 -8.21
C MET A 64 -0.17 -5.94 -8.77
N LEU A 65 -1.14 -5.63 -7.92
CA LEU A 65 -2.41 -5.03 -8.31
C LEU A 65 -2.20 -3.64 -8.95
N HIS A 66 -1.40 -2.77 -8.33
CA HIS A 66 -1.06 -1.45 -8.88
C HIS A 66 -0.36 -1.57 -10.24
N LEU A 67 0.58 -2.50 -10.36
CA LEU A 67 1.33 -2.73 -11.59
C LEU A 67 0.44 -3.31 -12.69
N ALA A 68 -0.49 -4.22 -12.36
CA ALA A 68 -1.47 -4.80 -13.28
C ALA A 68 -2.52 -3.80 -13.76
N MET A 69 -3.02 -2.92 -12.87
CA MET A 69 -3.95 -1.86 -13.24
C MET A 69 -3.30 -0.83 -14.15
N GLY A 70 -1.99 -0.62 -13.99
CA GLY A 70 -1.23 0.34 -14.79
C GLY A 70 -1.52 1.80 -14.43
N PRO A 71 -0.68 2.73 -14.91
CA PRO A 71 -0.72 4.14 -14.51
C PRO A 71 -2.00 4.86 -14.95
N ALA A 72 -2.65 4.40 -16.03
CA ALA A 72 -3.86 5.00 -16.55
C ALA A 72 -5.07 4.80 -15.62
N PHE A 73 -5.15 3.64 -14.95
CA PHE A 73 -6.24 3.33 -14.03
C PHE A 73 -6.02 4.00 -12.66
N TYR A 74 -4.77 4.07 -12.20
CA TYR A 74 -4.43 4.78 -10.96
C TYR A 74 -4.79 6.27 -11.03
N SER A 75 -4.58 6.89 -12.20
CA SER A 75 -4.99 8.28 -12.48
C SER A 75 -6.50 8.50 -12.35
N LEU A 76 -7.31 7.46 -12.58
CA LEU A 76 -8.77 7.52 -12.56
C LEU A 76 -9.35 7.39 -11.14
N PHE A 77 -8.65 6.69 -10.24
CA PHE A 77 -9.06 6.51 -8.84
C PHE A 77 -8.36 7.47 -7.87
N SER A 78 -7.38 8.26 -8.32
CA SER A 78 -6.78 9.31 -7.50
C SER A 78 -7.67 10.56 -7.47
N PRO A 79 -8.03 11.11 -6.29
CA PRO A 79 -8.82 12.33 -6.22
C PRO A 79 -8.09 13.50 -6.89
N VAL A 80 -8.82 14.28 -7.69
CA VAL A 80 -8.34 15.42 -8.51
C VAL A 80 -7.50 16.44 -7.73
N TRP A 81 -7.64 16.50 -6.40
CA TRP A 81 -6.89 17.40 -5.52
C TRP A 81 -5.39 17.06 -5.34
N VAL A 82 -4.92 15.88 -5.78
CA VAL A 82 -3.48 15.54 -5.80
C VAL A 82 -2.78 16.15 -7.03
N ARG A 83 -3.52 16.61 -8.03
CA ARG A 83 -2.97 16.99 -9.35
C ARG A 83 -2.49 18.44 -9.49
N ASN A 84 -2.80 19.34 -8.54
CA ASN A 84 -2.47 20.76 -8.64
C ASN A 84 -1.66 21.27 -7.43
N PRO A 85 -0.31 21.33 -7.49
CA PRO A 85 0.52 21.92 -6.43
C PRO A 85 0.48 23.47 -6.34
N SER A 86 -0.48 24.15 -6.98
CA SER A 86 -0.46 25.62 -7.14
C SER A 86 -1.61 26.38 -6.45
N PHE A 87 -2.45 25.73 -5.65
CA PHE A 87 -3.48 26.41 -4.86
C PHE A 87 -2.94 26.91 -3.50
N ASN A 88 -1.75 27.51 -3.48
CA ASN A 88 -1.36 28.47 -2.45
C ASN A 88 -1.34 29.85 -3.10
N LEU A 89 -2.56 30.28 -3.48
CA LEU A 89 -2.81 31.65 -3.87
C LEU A 89 -2.46 32.55 -2.69
N ARG A 90 -1.36 33.28 -2.86
CA ARG A 90 -1.27 34.73 -2.64
C ARG A 90 -2.44 35.22 -1.79
N ASN A 91 -2.20 35.32 -0.48
CA ASN A 91 -2.98 36.18 0.38
C ASN A 91 -2.73 37.63 -0.10
N SER A 92 -3.48 38.03 -1.11
CA SER A 92 -3.54 39.40 -1.61
C SER A 92 -4.43 40.21 -0.67
N LEU A 93 -3.81 40.87 0.30
CA LEU A 93 -4.37 42.07 0.92
C LEU A 93 -3.46 43.23 0.51
N SER A 94 -3.70 43.70 -0.71
CA SER A 94 -3.36 45.08 -1.09
C SER A 94 -4.41 45.99 -0.46
N LEU A 95 -4.02 46.74 0.57
CA LEU A 95 -4.66 48.01 0.89
C LEU A 95 -3.57 49.07 0.83
N ASP A 96 -3.56 49.75 -0.30
CA ASP A 96 -2.89 51.02 -0.56
C ASP A 96 -3.50 52.11 0.33
N HIS A 97 -2.68 52.80 1.12
CA HIS A 97 -2.79 54.26 1.31
C HIS A 97 -1.52 54.86 1.94
N SER A 98 -0.78 55.57 1.10
CA SER A 98 -0.16 56.88 1.30
C SER A 98 0.13 57.42 2.72
N ALA A 99 1.37 57.93 2.86
CA ALA A 99 1.82 59.06 3.69
C ALA A 99 1.82 58.93 5.23
N ASN A 100 3.01 59.02 5.84
CA ASN A 100 3.55 60.30 6.33
C ASN A 100 4.86 60.08 7.12
N ALA A 101 5.81 61.00 6.92
CA ALA A 101 7.09 61.07 7.59
C ALA A 101 6.95 61.57 9.04
N VAL A 102 7.79 61.05 9.95
CA VAL A 102 8.47 61.79 11.03
C VAL A 102 9.81 61.11 11.29
#